data_AF-A0A541C2A1-F1
#
_entry.id   AF-A0A541C2A1-F1
#
_cell.length_a   1.000
_cell.length_b   1.000
_cell.length_c   1.000
_cell.angle_alpha   90.00
_cell.angle_beta   90.00
_cell.angle_gamma   90.00
#
_symmetry.space_group_name_H-M   'P 1'
#
loop_
_entity.id
_entity.type
_entity.pdbx_description
1 polymer ?
#
loop_
_entity_poly.entity_id
_entity_poly.type
_entity_poly.pdbx_seq_one_letter_code
_entity_poly.pdbx_strand_id
1 'polypeptide(L)'
;MSDSFTHDFNGAEAQQNAFELIPSGTLVRVRLTIRPGGVGPEGWVTQSRTSDAQYLNTEAVILEGPHARRRVYTRIGLRGKGAQGSDDPYGNRGRALIRGILESARGVASKDTSDRARAARTIRGYGDLNGMEFLARIGVEKDKADPRDEGRNVVAAAIGPEHADYARLMGGAPVAAQPTPPGPVTQGTGGAAPPWA
;
A
#
# COMPACT_ATOMS: atom_id res chain seq x y z
N MET A 1 43.86 13.21 32.77
CA MET A 1 42.77 13.90 32.04
C MET A 1 41.76 12.83 31.71
N SER A 2 40.68 12.75 32.48
CA SER A 2 39.61 11.78 32.28
C SER A 2 38.65 12.35 31.23
N ASP A 3 38.70 11.80 30.02
CA ASP A 3 37.70 12.06 28.98
C ASP A 3 36.33 11.62 29.50
N SER A 4 35.46 12.59 29.75
CA SER A 4 34.06 12.36 30.10
C SER A 4 33.29 11.97 28.84
N PHE A 5 33.04 10.67 28.65
CA PHE A 5 32.12 10.15 27.64
C PHE A 5 30.69 10.59 27.96
N THR A 6 30.26 11.71 27.38
CA THR A 6 28.90 12.22 27.54
C THR A 6 28.12 11.97 26.25
N HIS A 7 26.94 11.36 26.35
CA HIS A 7 26.02 11.21 25.23
C HIS A 7 24.98 12.33 25.30
N ASP A 8 25.01 13.24 24.33
CA ASP A 8 24.07 14.36 24.20
C ASP A 8 22.88 13.97 23.31
N PHE A 9 21.67 14.09 23.86
CA PHE A 9 20.41 13.75 23.19
C PHE A 9 19.52 14.98 22.92
N ASN A 10 20.01 16.21 23.12
CA ASN A 10 19.20 17.41 22.92
C ASN A 10 18.78 17.65 21.46
N GLY A 11 19.47 17.00 20.50
CA GLY A 11 19.08 16.97 19.08
C GLY A 11 18.16 15.80 18.70
N ALA A 12 17.79 14.93 19.64
CA ALA A 12 16.91 13.81 19.35
C ALA A 12 15.49 14.31 19.05
N GLU A 13 14.82 13.69 18.08
CA GLU A 13 13.40 13.95 17.86
C GLU A 13 12.60 13.58 19.13
N ALA A 14 11.59 14.40 19.46
CA ALA A 14 10.66 14.06 20.52
C ALA A 14 10.04 12.68 20.25
N GLN A 15 9.86 11.89 21.32
CA GLN A 15 9.22 10.59 21.22
C GLN A 15 7.91 10.73 20.44
N GLN A 16 7.78 10.00 19.32
CA GLN A 16 6.58 10.08 18.51
C GLN A 16 5.38 9.64 19.34
N ASN A 17 4.38 10.52 19.48
CA ASN A 17 3.06 10.20 20.06
C ASN A 17 2.32 9.24 19.11
N ALA A 18 2.71 7.97 19.12
CA ALA A 18 2.16 6.92 18.27
C ALA A 18 1.01 6.15 18.94
N PHE A 19 0.49 6.65 20.07
CA PHE A 19 -0.50 5.92 20.88
C PHE A 19 -1.91 5.92 20.28
N GLU A 20 -2.32 7.00 19.61
CA GLU A 20 -3.67 7.06 19.04
C GLU A 20 -3.75 6.29 17.72
N LEU A 21 -4.72 5.39 17.59
CA LEU A 21 -4.94 4.63 16.37
C LEU A 21 -5.30 5.53 15.18
N ILE A 22 -4.66 5.29 14.04
CA ILE A 22 -5.11 5.85 12.77
C ILE A 22 -6.51 5.27 12.47
N PRO A 23 -7.51 6.09 12.11
CA PRO A 23 -8.85 5.60 11.78
C PRO A 23 -8.83 4.53 10.69
N SER A 24 -9.62 3.48 10.88
CA SER A 24 -9.79 2.43 9.86
C SER A 24 -10.38 3.01 8.58
N GLY A 25 -9.84 2.63 7.43
CA GLY A 25 -10.22 3.17 6.12
C GLY A 25 -9.33 4.31 5.63
N THR A 26 -8.48 4.89 6.48
CA THR A 26 -7.55 5.96 6.08
C THR A 26 -6.63 5.48 4.95
N LEU A 27 -6.52 6.29 3.89
CA LEU A 27 -5.62 6.05 2.77
C LEU A 27 -4.33 6.85 2.94
N VAL A 28 -3.18 6.18 2.86
CA VAL A 28 -1.86 6.79 3.05
C VAL A 28 -0.85 6.21 2.08
N ARG A 29 0.00 7.08 1.52
CA ARG A 29 1.19 6.63 0.79
C ARG A 29 2.23 6.16 1.81
N VAL A 30 2.70 4.92 1.64
CA VAL A 30 3.65 4.30 2.55
C VAL A 30 4.86 3.76 1.80
N ARG A 31 6.00 3.67 2.48
CA ARG A 31 7.16 2.88 2.04
C ARG A 31 7.28 1.62 2.87
N LEU A 32 7.36 0.48 2.20
CA LEU A 32 7.46 -0.83 2.86
C LEU A 32 8.91 -1.15 3.25
N THR A 33 9.07 -1.81 4.38
CA THR A 33 10.31 -2.48 4.78
C THR A 33 9.98 -3.87 5.31
N ILE A 34 10.75 -4.87 4.89
CA ILE A 34 10.65 -6.23 5.45
C ILE A 34 11.76 -6.39 6.48
N ARG A 35 11.38 -6.77 7.71
CA ARG A 35 12.35 -7.21 8.72
C ARG A 35 12.69 -8.67 8.45
N PRO A 36 13.98 -9.02 8.24
CA PRO A 36 14.39 -10.40 8.02
C PRO A 36 13.99 -11.31 9.18
N GLY A 37 13.50 -12.50 8.86
CA GLY A 37 13.11 -13.51 9.85
C GLY A 37 14.04 -14.71 9.91
N GLY A 38 15.01 -14.80 9.00
CA GLY A 38 16.05 -15.85 8.97
C GLY A 38 15.62 -17.16 8.31
N VAL A 39 14.40 -17.26 7.78
CA VAL A 39 13.89 -18.49 7.13
C VAL A 39 13.90 -18.35 5.60
N GLY A 40 14.21 -19.47 4.93
CA GLY A 40 14.25 -19.57 3.47
C GLY A 40 15.58 -19.10 2.86
N PRO A 41 15.77 -19.26 1.54
CA PRO A 41 17.04 -19.04 0.87
C PRO A 41 17.55 -17.59 0.98
N GLU A 42 16.65 -16.61 1.10
CA GLU A 42 16.98 -15.19 1.22
C GLU A 42 16.80 -14.64 2.65
N GLY A 43 16.37 -15.47 3.62
CA GLY A 43 16.20 -15.06 5.01
C GLY A 43 15.06 -14.06 5.30
N TRP A 44 14.22 -13.73 4.31
CA TRP A 44 13.11 -12.77 4.49
C TRP A 44 11.94 -13.30 5.31
N VAL A 45 11.74 -14.62 5.32
CA VAL A 45 10.56 -15.24 5.93
C VAL A 45 10.75 -15.33 7.44
N THR A 46 9.70 -15.04 8.19
CA THR A 46 9.62 -15.26 9.64
C THR A 46 8.73 -16.46 9.93
N GLN A 47 9.24 -17.42 10.71
CA GLN A 47 8.43 -18.51 11.27
C GLN A 47 7.83 -18.07 12.62
N SER A 48 6.56 -18.44 12.85
CA SER A 48 5.89 -18.25 14.13
C SER A 48 6.63 -18.99 15.26
N ARG A 49 6.65 -18.39 16.45
CA ARG A 49 7.27 -19.01 17.64
C ARG A 49 6.42 -20.12 18.26
N THR A 50 5.13 -20.17 17.93
CA THR A 50 4.14 -21.05 18.57
C THR A 50 3.46 -22.00 17.58
N SER A 51 3.83 -21.94 16.30
CA SER A 51 3.26 -22.78 15.24
C SER A 51 4.20 -22.88 14.03
N ASP A 52 3.83 -23.71 13.06
CA ASP A 52 4.49 -23.82 11.75
C ASP A 52 4.08 -22.71 10.75
N ALA A 53 3.30 -21.73 11.19
CA ALA A 53 2.88 -20.61 10.33
C ALA A 53 4.08 -19.76 9.93
N GLN A 54 4.08 -19.26 8.69
CA GLN A 54 5.12 -18.41 8.14
C GLN A 54 4.53 -17.12 7.57
N TYR A 55 5.27 -16.01 7.73
CA TYR A 55 4.83 -14.69 7.31
C TYR A 55 6.01 -13.76 6.99
N LEU A 56 5.73 -12.68 6.26
CA LEU A 56 6.64 -11.53 6.16
C LEU A 56 6.35 -10.57 7.31
N ASN A 57 7.40 -10.16 8.01
CA ASN A 57 7.32 -9.23 9.12
C ASN A 57 7.58 -7.81 8.60
N THR A 58 6.52 -7.05 8.32
CA THR A 58 6.67 -5.77 7.61
C THR A 58 6.51 -4.55 8.52
N GLU A 59 7.16 -3.47 8.11
CA GLU A 59 6.97 -2.11 8.59
C GLU A 59 6.60 -1.25 7.38
N ALA A 60 5.53 -0.47 7.49
CA ALA A 60 5.16 0.52 6.49
C ALA A 60 5.27 1.91 7.13
N VAL A 61 6.16 2.76 6.61
CA VAL A 61 6.32 4.13 7.07
C VAL A 61 5.44 5.05 6.22
N ILE A 62 4.58 5.83 6.87
CA ILE A 62 3.73 6.81 6.18
C ILE A 62 4.59 7.98 5.72
N LEU A 63 4.51 8.32 4.43
CA LEU A 63 5.40 9.29 3.81
C LEU A 63 4.94 10.73 3.96
N GLU A 64 3.63 10.96 3.90
CA GLU A 64 3.04 12.30 3.86
C GLU A 64 1.66 12.36 4.53
N GLY A 65 1.14 13.58 4.69
CA GLY A 65 -0.16 13.84 5.29
C GLY A 65 -0.14 13.87 6.83
N PRO A 66 -1.33 13.89 7.47
CA PRO A 66 -1.47 14.08 8.92
C PRO A 66 -0.82 13.01 9.79
N HIS A 67 -0.49 11.86 9.19
CA HIS A 67 0.10 10.71 9.87
C HIS A 67 1.55 10.43 9.41
N ALA A 68 2.20 11.38 8.74
CA ALA A 68 3.57 11.23 8.24
C ALA A 68 4.55 10.76 9.34
N ARG A 69 5.51 9.93 8.92
CA ARG A 69 6.55 9.29 9.76
C ARG A 69 6.04 8.24 10.77
N ARG A 70 4.72 8.04 10.91
CA ARG A 70 4.19 6.92 11.71
C ARG A 70 4.49 5.58 11.03
N ARG A 71 4.73 4.57 11.85
CA ARG A 71 5.03 3.19 11.42
C ARG A 71 3.82 2.30 11.63
N VAL A 72 3.46 1.53 10.60
CA VAL A 72 2.40 0.53 10.64
C VAL A 72 3.02 -0.85 10.48
N TYR A 73 2.89 -1.70 11.50
CA TYR A 73 3.45 -3.04 11.51
C TYR A 73 2.43 -4.06 11.06
N THR A 74 2.75 -4.85 10.04
CA THR A 74 1.82 -5.85 9.49
C THR A 74 2.51 -7.19 9.32
N ARG A 75 1.81 -8.29 9.62
CA ARG A 75 2.26 -9.65 9.28
C ARG A 75 1.54 -10.11 8.02
N ILE A 76 2.28 -10.28 6.93
CA ILE A 76 1.72 -10.77 5.67
C ILE A 76 1.87 -12.28 5.62
N GLY A 77 0.75 -13.01 5.69
CA GLY A 77 0.78 -14.48 5.76
C GLY A 77 1.30 -15.15 4.49
N LEU A 78 2.24 -16.08 4.64
CA LEU A 78 2.74 -16.91 3.54
C LEU A 78 2.22 -18.35 3.66
N ARG A 79 2.15 -18.84 4.89
CA ARG A 79 1.64 -20.17 5.24
C ARG A 79 0.90 -20.14 6.59
N GLY A 80 -0.33 -20.65 6.63
CA GLY A 80 -1.10 -20.83 7.86
C GLY A 80 -0.63 -21.98 8.76
N LYS A 81 -1.05 -21.98 10.03
CA LYS A 81 -0.79 -23.10 10.95
C LYS A 81 -1.48 -24.37 10.44
N GLY A 82 -0.74 -25.47 10.30
CA GLY A 82 -1.28 -26.75 9.85
C GLY A 82 -1.82 -26.73 8.42
N ALA A 83 -1.47 -25.72 7.62
CA ALA A 83 -1.95 -25.57 6.25
C ALA A 83 -1.44 -26.69 5.34
N GLN A 84 -2.34 -27.27 4.54
CA GLN A 84 -2.05 -28.32 3.58
C GLN A 84 -2.67 -27.97 2.21
N GLY A 85 -1.84 -27.88 1.17
CA GLY A 85 -2.32 -27.58 -0.19
C GLY A 85 -2.97 -26.19 -0.31
N SER A 86 -4.11 -26.10 -0.98
CA SER A 86 -4.86 -24.85 -1.22
C SER A 86 -5.70 -24.37 -0.03
N ASP A 87 -5.86 -25.22 1.00
CA ASP A 87 -6.58 -24.89 2.23
C ASP A 87 -5.69 -24.09 3.19
N ASP A 88 -5.43 -22.83 2.80
CA ASP A 88 -4.65 -21.89 3.59
C ASP A 88 -5.21 -20.46 3.50
N PRO A 89 -6.26 -20.12 4.27
CA PRO A 89 -6.85 -18.78 4.27
C PRO A 89 -5.88 -17.68 4.72
N TYR A 90 -4.83 -18.00 5.48
CA TYR A 90 -3.85 -17.03 5.94
C TYR A 90 -2.85 -16.71 4.82
N GLY A 91 -2.27 -17.74 4.21
CA GLY A 91 -1.40 -17.60 3.04
C GLY A 91 -2.12 -17.00 1.83
N ASN A 92 -3.37 -17.38 1.58
CA ASN A 92 -4.19 -16.82 0.49
C ASN A 92 -4.39 -15.30 0.66
N ARG A 93 -4.73 -14.85 1.87
CA ARG A 93 -4.87 -13.42 2.17
C ARG A 93 -3.56 -12.65 2.00
N GLY A 94 -2.44 -13.22 2.46
CA GLY A 94 -1.15 -12.55 2.28
C GLY A 94 -0.67 -12.52 0.83
N ARG A 95 -0.89 -13.59 0.04
CA ARG A 95 -0.64 -13.58 -1.41
C ARG A 95 -1.46 -12.50 -2.13
N ALA A 96 -2.74 -12.36 -1.78
CA ALA A 96 -3.59 -11.30 -2.33
C ALA A 96 -3.07 -9.91 -1.96
N LEU A 97 -2.62 -9.71 -0.72
CA LEU A 97 -2.04 -8.44 -0.30
C LEU A 97 -0.71 -8.13 -1.03
N ILE A 98 0.19 -9.11 -1.17
CA ILE A 98 1.45 -8.93 -1.93
C ILE A 98 1.14 -8.53 -3.37
N ARG A 99 0.19 -9.21 -4.01
CA ARG A 99 -0.27 -8.84 -5.35
C ARG A 99 -0.76 -7.40 -5.40
N GLY A 100 -1.61 -6.99 -4.45
CA GLY A 100 -2.11 -5.61 -4.37
C GLY A 100 -0.99 -4.58 -4.16
N ILE A 101 0.03 -4.90 -3.35
CA ILE A 101 1.21 -4.04 -3.16
C ILE A 101 1.95 -3.85 -4.48
N LEU A 102 2.18 -4.93 -5.23
CA LEU A 102 2.84 -4.88 -6.53
C LEU A 102 2.02 -4.08 -7.56
N GLU A 103 0.72 -4.30 -7.61
CA GLU A 103 -0.23 -3.59 -8.47
C GLU A 103 -0.24 -2.09 -8.16
N SER A 104 -0.34 -1.73 -6.88
CA SER A 104 -0.28 -0.34 -6.41
C SER A 104 1.08 0.28 -6.69
N ALA A 105 2.19 -0.32 -6.26
CA ALA A 105 3.53 0.26 -6.47
C ALA A 105 3.90 0.45 -7.95
N ARG A 106 3.35 -0.39 -8.85
CA ARG A 106 3.68 -0.38 -10.28
C ARG A 106 2.58 0.22 -11.16
N GLY A 107 1.51 0.75 -10.56
CA GLY A 107 0.40 1.38 -11.28
C GLY A 107 -0.32 0.43 -12.25
N VAL A 108 -0.51 -0.83 -11.86
CA VAL A 108 -1.16 -1.86 -12.68
C VAL A 108 -2.56 -2.13 -12.15
N ALA A 109 -3.57 -2.06 -13.02
CA ALA A 109 -4.94 -2.35 -12.65
C ALA A 109 -5.13 -3.85 -12.31
N SER A 110 -5.93 -4.14 -11.30
CA SER A 110 -6.20 -5.52 -10.85
C SER A 110 -6.79 -6.43 -11.94
N LYS A 111 -7.54 -5.86 -12.88
CA LYS A 111 -8.16 -6.57 -14.02
C LYS A 111 -7.29 -6.64 -15.28
N ASP A 112 -6.11 -6.00 -15.30
CA ASP A 112 -5.20 -6.05 -16.45
C ASP A 112 -4.51 -7.41 -16.53
N THR A 113 -4.76 -8.15 -17.61
CA THR A 113 -4.21 -9.49 -17.88
C THR A 113 -3.09 -9.49 -18.92
N SER A 114 -2.65 -8.31 -19.38
CA SER A 114 -1.56 -8.17 -20.34
C SER A 114 -0.25 -8.77 -19.81
N ASP A 115 0.66 -9.12 -20.72
CA ASP A 115 1.98 -9.63 -20.34
C ASP A 115 2.78 -8.61 -19.51
N ARG A 116 2.58 -7.31 -19.76
CA ARG A 116 3.12 -6.22 -18.93
C ARG A 116 2.62 -6.35 -17.49
N ALA A 117 1.31 -6.51 -17.29
CA ALA A 117 0.72 -6.64 -15.96
C ALA A 117 1.14 -7.93 -15.25
N ARG A 118 1.30 -9.03 -16.00
CA ARG A 118 1.84 -10.29 -15.47
C ARG A 118 3.29 -10.11 -15.01
N ALA A 119 4.15 -9.52 -15.83
CA ALA A 119 5.54 -9.23 -15.47
C ALA A 119 5.62 -8.30 -14.25
N ALA A 120 4.74 -7.30 -14.17
CA ALA A 120 4.63 -6.39 -13.03
C ALA A 120 4.09 -7.04 -11.75
N ARG A 121 3.56 -8.28 -11.78
CA ARG A 121 3.21 -9.04 -10.57
C ARG A 121 4.23 -10.11 -10.22
N THR A 122 5.23 -10.32 -11.08
CA THR A 122 6.32 -11.27 -10.84
C THR A 122 7.44 -10.58 -10.07
N ILE A 123 7.99 -11.30 -9.09
CA ILE A 123 9.16 -10.91 -8.29
C ILE A 123 10.13 -12.10 -8.25
N ARG A 124 11.43 -11.81 -8.11
CA ARG A 124 12.48 -12.84 -7.99
C ARG A 124 12.53 -13.43 -6.58
N GLY A 125 12.20 -12.61 -5.60
CA GLY A 125 12.22 -12.94 -4.19
C GLY A 125 11.42 -11.91 -3.38
N TYR A 126 11.17 -12.18 -2.10
CA TYR A 126 10.40 -11.24 -1.27
C TYR A 126 11.15 -9.93 -1.02
N GLY A 127 12.48 -9.93 -1.16
CA GLY A 127 13.31 -8.73 -1.09
C GLY A 127 12.91 -7.65 -2.10
N ASP A 128 12.32 -8.01 -3.24
CA ASP A 128 11.85 -7.05 -4.26
C ASP A 128 10.74 -6.12 -3.74
N LEU A 129 10.05 -6.50 -2.66
CA LEU A 129 9.02 -5.68 -2.02
C LEU A 129 9.63 -4.59 -1.11
N ASN A 130 10.89 -4.74 -0.72
CA ASN A 130 11.55 -3.83 0.20
C ASN A 130 11.77 -2.47 -0.47
N GLY A 131 11.38 -1.38 0.20
CA GLY A 131 11.47 -0.03 -0.34
C GLY A 131 10.36 0.35 -1.32
N MET A 132 9.42 -0.54 -1.64
CA MET A 132 8.27 -0.19 -2.49
C MET A 132 7.41 0.88 -1.82
N GLU A 133 7.05 1.90 -2.60
CA GLU A 133 6.03 2.87 -2.22
C GLU A 133 4.68 2.47 -2.82
N PHE A 134 3.64 2.47 -2.01
CA PHE A 134 2.29 2.12 -2.47
C PHE A 134 1.22 2.84 -1.65
N LEU A 135 -0.01 2.87 -2.17
CA LEU A 135 -1.15 3.44 -1.46
C LEU A 135 -1.77 2.37 -0.56
N ALA A 136 -1.65 2.54 0.76
CA ALA A 136 -2.19 1.62 1.75
C ALA A 136 -3.53 2.11 2.29
N ARG A 137 -4.48 1.20 2.48
CA ARG A 137 -5.64 1.40 3.34
C ARG A 137 -5.33 0.85 4.73
N ILE A 138 -5.36 1.73 5.73
CA ILE A 138 -5.15 1.36 7.12
C ILE A 138 -6.39 0.68 7.69
N GLY A 139 -6.19 -0.41 8.43
CA GLY A 139 -7.21 -1.05 9.26
C GLY A 139 -6.80 -1.05 10.72
N VAL A 140 -7.70 -1.57 11.55
CA VAL A 140 -7.44 -1.87 12.96
C VAL A 140 -7.67 -3.36 13.17
N GLU A 141 -6.63 -4.07 13.58
CA GLU A 141 -6.70 -5.49 13.96
C GLU A 141 -6.78 -5.58 15.48
N LYS A 142 -7.78 -6.29 15.99
CA LYS A 142 -7.97 -6.56 17.43
C LYS A 142 -7.71 -8.03 17.72
N ASP A 143 -7.18 -8.31 18.91
CA ASP A 143 -7.21 -9.65 19.47
C ASP A 143 -8.65 -10.05 19.75
N LYS A 144 -9.07 -11.16 19.14
CA LYS A 144 -10.42 -11.69 19.33
C LYS A 144 -10.60 -12.31 20.72
N ALA A 145 -9.50 -12.67 21.39
CA ALA A 145 -9.53 -13.25 22.73
C ALA A 145 -9.67 -12.20 23.84
N ASP A 146 -9.36 -10.93 23.54
CA ASP A 146 -9.46 -9.83 24.51
C ASP A 146 -10.44 -8.73 24.02
N PRO A 147 -11.67 -8.69 24.56
CA PRO A 147 -12.65 -7.66 24.22
C PRO A 147 -12.22 -6.23 24.57
N ARG A 148 -11.23 -6.07 25.46
CA ARG A 148 -10.69 -4.76 25.85
C ARG A 148 -9.56 -4.29 24.94
N ASP A 149 -9.14 -5.10 23.98
CA ASP A 149 -8.10 -4.70 23.04
C ASP A 149 -8.57 -3.51 22.18
N GLU A 150 -7.86 -2.40 22.32
CA GLU A 150 -8.04 -1.21 21.49
C GLU A 150 -7.68 -1.52 20.04
N GLY A 151 -6.79 -2.51 19.84
CA GLY A 151 -6.31 -2.98 18.56
C GLY A 151 -5.03 -2.27 18.13
N ARG A 152 -4.51 -2.67 16.96
CA ARG A 152 -3.35 -2.05 16.34
C ARG A 152 -3.62 -1.71 14.88
N ASN A 153 -2.95 -0.66 14.40
CA ASN A 153 -2.99 -0.37 12.97
C ASN A 153 -2.26 -1.43 12.15
N VAL A 154 -2.87 -1.81 11.03
CA VAL A 154 -2.31 -2.74 10.03
C VAL A 154 -2.58 -2.21 8.63
N VAL A 155 -1.79 -2.65 7.66
CA VAL A 155 -2.13 -2.50 6.23
C VAL A 155 -3.22 -3.52 5.92
N ALA A 156 -4.46 -3.06 5.76
CA ALA A 156 -5.60 -3.92 5.49
C ALA A 156 -5.71 -4.27 3.99
N ALA A 157 -5.35 -3.32 3.13
CA ALA A 157 -5.30 -3.50 1.69
C ALA A 157 -4.29 -2.54 1.05
N ALA A 158 -3.78 -2.90 -0.11
CA ALA A 158 -3.14 -1.97 -1.03
C ALA A 158 -4.15 -1.52 -2.08
N ILE A 159 -4.16 -0.24 -2.39
CA ILE A 159 -5.13 0.39 -3.30
C ILE A 159 -4.46 0.61 -4.65
N GLY A 160 -5.08 0.08 -5.71
CA GLY A 160 -4.60 0.18 -7.08
C GLY A 160 -5.15 1.38 -7.86
N PRO A 161 -4.73 1.54 -9.13
CA PRO A 161 -5.07 2.68 -9.99
C PRO A 161 -6.55 2.82 -10.34
N GLU A 162 -7.36 1.80 -10.10
CA GLU A 162 -8.82 1.86 -10.28
C GLU A 162 -9.55 2.70 -9.23
N HIS A 163 -8.89 3.05 -8.11
CA HIS A 163 -9.50 3.86 -7.06
C HIS A 163 -9.42 5.35 -7.39
N ALA A 164 -10.53 6.09 -7.17
CA ALA A 164 -10.64 7.51 -7.55
C ALA A 164 -9.53 8.39 -6.96
N ASP A 165 -9.16 8.16 -5.70
CA ASP A 165 -8.09 8.91 -5.03
C ASP A 165 -6.67 8.47 -5.37
N TYR A 166 -6.49 7.36 -6.09
CA TYR A 166 -5.18 6.74 -6.27
C TYR A 166 -4.18 7.69 -6.93
N ALA A 167 -4.53 8.28 -8.08
CA ALA A 167 -3.64 9.15 -8.83
C ALA A 167 -3.20 10.34 -7.97
N ARG A 168 -4.14 11.00 -7.30
CA ARG A 168 -3.89 12.16 -6.43
C ARG A 168 -2.95 11.82 -5.27
N LEU A 169 -3.15 10.67 -4.61
CA LEU A 169 -2.38 10.28 -3.41
C LEU A 169 -1.04 9.61 -3.73
N MET A 170 -0.86 9.08 -4.94
CA MET A 170 0.42 8.52 -5.40
C MET A 170 1.30 9.57 -6.11
N GLY A 171 0.94 10.86 -6.05
CA GLY A 171 1.72 11.93 -6.68
C GLY A 171 1.53 12.02 -8.19
N GLY A 172 0.52 11.33 -8.75
CA GLY A 172 0.03 11.62 -10.08
C GLY A 172 -0.52 13.04 -10.09
N ALA A 173 0.05 13.91 -10.92
CA ALA A 173 -0.52 15.21 -11.17
C ALA A 173 -2.01 15.04 -11.48
N PRO A 174 -2.90 15.91 -10.97
CA PRO A 174 -4.25 15.96 -11.53
C PRO A 174 -4.06 16.15 -13.04
N VAL A 175 -4.51 15.17 -13.83
CA VAL A 175 -4.72 15.44 -15.25
C VAL A 175 -5.75 16.54 -15.24
N ALA A 176 -5.30 17.78 -15.41
CA ALA A 176 -6.18 18.88 -15.71
C ALA A 176 -7.02 18.39 -16.88
N ALA A 177 -8.34 18.24 -16.66
CA ALA A 177 -9.25 18.06 -17.76
C ALA A 177 -8.97 19.23 -18.70
N GLN A 178 -8.28 18.97 -19.80
CA GLN A 178 -8.09 20.00 -20.80
C GLN A 178 -9.50 20.39 -21.22
N PRO A 179 -9.87 21.68 -21.12
CA PRO A 179 -11.13 22.12 -21.67
C PRO A 179 -11.12 21.72 -23.15
N THR A 180 -12.03 20.82 -23.52
CA THR A 180 -12.28 20.49 -24.91
C THR A 180 -12.52 21.81 -25.63
N PRO A 181 -11.72 22.16 -26.68
CA PRO A 181 -12.00 23.37 -27.43
C PRO A 181 -13.44 23.27 -27.95
N PRO A 182 -14.26 24.33 -27.84
CA PRO A 182 -15.59 24.33 -28.42
C PRO A 182 -15.45 24.02 -29.92
N GLY A 183 -16.08 22.93 -30.34
CA GLY A 183 -16.16 22.56 -31.75
C GLY A 183 -16.77 23.71 -32.55
N PRO A 184 -16.39 23.88 -33.82
CA PRO A 184 -16.89 24.97 -34.64
C PRO A 184 -18.42 24.90 -34.71
N VAL A 185 -19.07 25.98 -34.27
CA VAL A 185 -20.49 26.20 -34.50
C VAL A 185 -20.69 26.42 -36.00
N THR A 186 -21.27 25.43 -36.67
CA THR A 186 -21.76 25.59 -38.03
C THR A 186 -22.93 26.57 -37.97
N GLN A 187 -22.69 27.83 -38.32
CA GLN A 187 -23.76 28.79 -38.56
C GLN A 187 -24.59 28.28 -39.75
N GLY A 188 -25.78 27.76 -39.47
CA GLY A 188 -26.78 27.47 -40.48
C GLY A 188 -27.19 28.78 -41.14
N THR A 189 -26.65 29.05 -42.33
CA THR A 189 -27.15 30.09 -43.22
C THR A 189 -28.58 29.73 -43.61
N GLY A 190 -29.54 30.48 -43.07
CA GLY A 190 -30.93 30.45 -43.48
C GLY A 190 -31.02 30.68 -44.99
N GLY A 191 -31.46 29.65 -45.71
CA GLY A 191 -31.80 29.75 -47.11
C GLY A 191 -33.01 30.67 -47.28
N ALA A 192 -32.75 31.88 -47.74
CA ALA A 192 -33.76 32.74 -48.34
C ALA A 192 -34.23 32.07 -49.65
N ALA A 193 -35.55 31.85 -49.76
CA ALA A 193 -36.17 31.48 -51.02
C ALA A 193 -36.07 32.64 -52.01
N PRO A 194 -35.68 32.41 -53.28
CA PRO A 194 -35.77 33.44 -54.29
C PRO A 194 -37.20 33.52 -54.85
N PRO A 195 -37.67 34.72 -55.23
CA PRO A 195 -38.91 34.89 -55.97
C PRO A 195 -38.64 34.66 -57.48
N TRP A 196 -39.59 34.01 -58.16
CA TRP A 196 -39.74 33.80 -59.62
C TRP A 196 -38.59 33.13 -60.41
N ALA A 197 -38.85 31.91 -60.90
CA ALA A 197 -38.50 31.33 -62.22
C ALA A 197 -38.89 29.86 -62.26
#